data_AF-A0A4R0UDW1-F1
#
_entry.id   AF-A0A4R0UDW1-F1
#
_cell.length_a   1.000
_cell.length_b   1.000
_cell.length_c   1.000
_cell.angle_alpha   90.00
_cell.angle_beta   90.00
_cell.angle_gamma   90.00
#
_symmetry.space_group_name_H-M   'P 1'
#
loop_
_entity.id
_entity.type
_entity.pdbx_description
1 polymer ?
#
loop_
_entity_poly.entity_id
_entity_poly.type
_entity_poly.pdbx_seq_one_letter_code
_entity_poly.pdbx_strand_id
1 'polypeptide(L)' 'MGELPPTQAPSVWAVLGFFIPLVGLILWMIWKNDRPGDAGMAGKGALVSVIINVVLFILWIVFAGILFAASGSY' A
#
# COMPACT_ATOMS: atom_id res chain seq x y z
N MET A 1 27.64 22.38 14.17
CA MET A 1 26.29 21.83 14.35
C MET A 1 26.17 20.72 13.34
N GLY A 2 26.41 19.47 13.75
CA GLY A 2 26.46 18.33 12.83
C GLY A 2 25.06 18.12 12.26
N GLU A 3 24.89 18.41 10.98
CA GLU A 3 23.70 18.00 10.25
C GLU A 3 23.55 16.49 10.43
N LEU A 4 22.37 16.07 10.90
CA LEU A 4 22.05 14.65 11.01
C LEU A 4 22.26 14.05 9.60
N PRO A 5 22.93 12.89 9.46
CA PRO A 5 23.00 12.20 8.17
C PRO A 5 21.56 12.08 7.66
N PRO A 6 21.29 12.14 6.34
CA PRO A 6 19.95 12.07 5.79
C PRO A 6 19.32 10.75 6.24
N THR A 7 18.69 10.80 7.41
CA THR A 7 18.12 9.66 8.07
C THR A 7 17.01 9.22 7.15
N GLN A 8 17.01 7.94 6.87
CA GLN A 8 15.98 7.19 6.15
C GLN A 8 14.68 7.20 6.98
N ALA A 9 14.24 8.39 7.41
CA ALA A 9 13.02 8.61 8.15
C ALA A 9 11.92 7.85 7.39
N PRO A 10 11.04 7.13 8.10
CA PRO A 10 9.92 6.47 7.44
C PRO A 10 9.25 7.54 6.59
N SER A 11 9.35 7.37 5.28
CA SER A 11 8.87 8.37 4.35
C SER A 11 7.38 8.41 4.55
N VAL A 12 6.90 9.50 5.15
CA VAL A 12 5.48 9.71 5.45
C VAL A 12 4.65 9.46 4.19
N TRP A 13 5.24 9.67 3.01
CA TRP A 13 4.72 9.34 1.70
C TRP A 13 4.47 7.84 1.44
N ALA A 14 5.36 6.94 1.88
CA ALA A 14 5.13 5.51 1.79
C ALA A 14 4.00 5.05 2.72
N VAL A 15 3.94 5.60 3.94
CA VAL A 15 2.87 5.33 4.90
C VAL A 15 1.52 5.83 4.37
N LEU A 16 1.48 7.05 3.83
CA LEU A 16 0.30 7.61 3.18
C LEU A 16 -0.16 6.77 1.98
N GLY A 17 0.76 6.34 1.11
CA GLY A 17 0.45 5.45 0.00
C GLY A 17 -0.05 4.08 0.46
N PHE A 18 0.43 3.59 1.61
CA PHE A 18 -0.05 2.34 2.17
C PHE A 18 -1.51 2.44 2.67
N PHE A 19 -1.85 3.47 3.44
CA PHE A 19 -3.21 3.64 3.97
C PHE A 19 -4.22 4.07 2.90
N ILE A 20 -3.80 4.87 1.92
CA ILE A 20 -4.66 5.38 0.85
C ILE A 20 -3.97 5.13 -0.50
N PRO A 21 -4.11 3.93 -1.08
CA PRO A 21 -3.40 3.53 -2.30
C PRO A 21 -3.64 4.49 -3.48
N LEU A 22 -4.86 5.00 -3.63
CA LEU A 22 -5.20 5.99 -4.67
C LEU A 22 -4.39 7.27 -4.53
N VAL A 23 -4.25 7.81 -3.31
CA VAL A 23 -3.48 9.03 -3.06
C VAL A 23 -2.00 8.78 -3.32
N GLY A 24 -1.46 7.64 -2.89
CA GLY A 24 -0.07 7.27 -3.17
C GLY A 24 0.23 7.11 -4.68
N LEU A 25 -0.71 6.57 -5.45
CA LEU A 25 -0.58 6.44 -6.91
C LEU A 25 -0.62 7.80 -7.63
N ILE A 26 -1.55 8.68 -7.22
CA ILE A 26 -1.66 10.04 -7.76
C ILE A 26 -0.40 10.85 -7.44
N LEU A 27 0.09 10.79 -6.19
CA LEU A 27 1.28 11.51 -5.77
C LEU A 27 2.54 11.02 -6.49
N TRP A 28 2.64 9.72 -6.76
CA TRP A 28 3.68 9.15 -7.60
C TRP A 28 3.67 9.73 -9.01
N MET A 29 2.49 9.95 -9.62
CA MET A 29 2.39 10.58 -10.95
C MET A 29 2.74 12.07 -10.91
N ILE A 30 2.25 12.82 -9.91
CA ILE A 30 2.52 14.26 -9.77
C ILE A 30 4.01 14.52 -9.57
N TRP A 31 4.68 13.75 -8.72
CA TRP A 31 6.09 13.97 -8.38
C TRP A 31 7.08 13.17 -9.22
N LYS A 32 6.62 12.43 -10.22
CA LYS A 32 7.47 11.62 -11.10
C LYS A 32 8.64 12.42 -11.69
N ASN A 33 8.41 13.69 -12.05
CA ASN A 33 9.41 14.55 -12.68
C ASN A 33 10.06 15.54 -11.70
N ASP A 34 9.35 15.98 -10.67
CA ASP A 34 9.84 17.03 -9.76
C ASP A 34 10.58 16.50 -8.53
N ARG A 35 10.15 15.36 -7.97
CA ARG A 35 10.70 14.76 -6.74
C ARG A 35 10.70 13.23 -6.83
N PRO A 36 11.61 12.63 -7.63
CA PRO A 36 11.59 11.18 -7.91
C PRO A 36 11.84 10.31 -6.67
N GLY A 37 12.57 10.81 -5.66
CA GLY A 37 12.78 10.12 -4.38
C GLY A 37 11.48 9.92 -3.60
N ASP A 38 10.73 11.00 -3.37
CA ASP A 38 9.45 10.98 -2.66
C ASP A 38 8.38 10.23 -3.46
N ALA A 39 8.34 10.45 -4.78
CA ALA A 39 7.46 9.72 -5.68
C ALA A 39 7.67 8.21 -5.55
N GLY A 40 8.92 7.74 -5.65
CA GLY A 40 9.26 6.33 -5.56
C GLY A 40 8.79 5.67 -4.25
N MET A 41 8.84 6.42 -3.13
CA MET A 41 8.38 5.92 -1.84
C MET A 41 6.85 5.86 -1.74
N ALA A 42 6.13 6.90 -2.21
CA ALA A 42 4.67 6.89 -2.29
C ALA A 42 4.13 5.77 -3.19
N GLY A 43 4.73 5.59 -4.36
CA GLY A 43 4.34 4.55 -5.32
C GLY A 43 4.60 3.14 -4.80
N LYS A 44 5.75 2.89 -4.16
CA LYS A 44 6.03 1.59 -3.52
C LYS A 44 5.05 1.29 -2.38
N GLY A 45 4.74 2.27 -1.53
CA GLY A 45 3.75 2.13 -0.46
C GLY A 45 2.35 1.79 -0.98
N ALA A 46 1.91 2.48 -2.04
CA ALA A 46 0.64 2.22 -2.72
C ALA A 46 0.59 0.85 -3.40
N LEU A 47 1.66 0.42 -4.06
CA LEU A 47 1.69 -0.89 -4.71
C LEU A 47 1.58 -2.03 -3.68
N VAL A 48 2.31 -1.94 -2.57
CA VAL A 48 2.27 -2.94 -1.50
C VAL A 48 0.87 -3.04 -0.88
N SER A 49 0.20 -1.90 -0.63
CA SER A 49 -1.15 -1.91 -0.05
C SER A 49 -2.20 -2.49 -0.99
N VAL A 50 -2.11 -2.22 -2.30
CA VAL A 50 -2.98 -2.86 -3.31
C VAL A 50 -2.78 -4.37 -3.30
N ILE A 51 -1.54 -4.85 -3.32
CA ILE A 51 -1.24 -6.29 -3.33
C ILE A 51 -1.81 -6.97 -2.08
N ILE A 52 -1.59 -6.39 -0.90
CA ILE A 52 -2.10 -6.95 0.37
C ILE A 52 -3.63 -6.99 0.37
N ASN A 53 -4.29 -5.91 -0.06
CA ASN A 53 -5.76 -5.89 -0.14
C ASN A 53 -6.30 -6.96 -1.09
N VAL A 54 -5.68 -7.15 -2.26
CA VAL A 54 -6.09 -8.19 -3.21
C VAL A 54 -5.91 -9.59 -2.62
N VAL A 55 -4.77 -9.87 -1.99
CA VAL A 55 -4.52 -11.18 -1.35
C VAL A 55 -5.52 -11.46 -0.24
N LEU A 56 -5.76 -10.48 0.65
CA LEU A 56 -6.74 -10.62 1.73
C LEU A 56 -8.15 -10.80 1.21
N PHE A 57 -8.53 -10.09 0.14
CA PHE A 57 -9.84 -10.23 -0.49
C PHE A 57 -10.05 -11.63 -1.06
N ILE A 58 -9.05 -12.20 -1.75
CA ILE A 58 -9.11 -13.58 -2.26
C ILE A 58 -9.24 -14.58 -1.11
N LEU A 59 -8.41 -14.45 -0.07
CA LEU A 59 -8.50 -15.32 1.11
C LEU A 59 -9.87 -15.23 1.77
N TRP A 60 -10.43 -14.03 1.87
CA TRP A 60 -11.76 -13.81 2.44
C TRP A 60 -12.86 -14.47 1.60
N ILE A 61 -12.81 -14.36 0.27
CA ILE A 61 -13.75 -15.05 -0.63
C ILE A 61 -13.67 -16.56 -0.47
N VAL A 62 -12.46 -17.13 -0.45
CA VAL A 62 -12.27 -18.58 -0.29
C VAL A 62 -12.81 -19.03 1.06
N PHE A 63 -12.47 -18.32 2.13
CA PHE A 63 -12.93 -18.64 3.47
C PHE A 63 -14.46 -18.52 3.59
N ALA A 64 -15.05 -17.44 3.07
CA ALA A 64 -16.49 -17.25 3.05
C ALA A 64 -17.21 -18.33 2.23
N GLY A 65 -16.64 -18.74 1.09
CA GLY A 65 -17.17 -19.83 0.26
C GLY A 65 -17.17 -21.18 0.99
N ILE A 66 -16.08 -21.49 1.71
CA ILE A 66 -16.00 -22.71 2.53
C ILE A 66 -17.02 -22.68 3.66
N LEU A 67 -17.13 -21.55 4.39
CA LEU A 67 -18.12 -21.39 5.45
C LEU A 67 -19.55 -21.52 4.93
N PHE A 68 -19.85 -20.91 3.79
CA PHE A 68 -21.16 -20.98 3.16
C PHE A 68 -21.52 -22.41 2.76
N ALA A 69 -20.60 -23.13 2.12
CA ALA A 69 -20.78 -24.54 1.76
C ALA A 69 -20.95 -25.45 2.99
N ALA A 70 -20.17 -25.21 4.05
CA ALA A 70 -20.34 -25.92 5.32
C ALA A 70 -21.68 -25.59 5.99
N SER A 71 -22.20 -24.36 5.81
CA SER A 71 -23.47 -23.93 6.40
C SER A 71 -24.73 -24.45 5.71
N GLY A 72 -24.64 -24.80 4.43
CA GLY A 72 -25.73 -25.47 3.71
C GLY A 72 -25.76 -26.99 3.89
N SER A 73 -24.86 -27.56 4.70
CA SER A 73 -24.70 -29.01 4.89
C SER A 73 -25.37 -29.54 6.17
N TYR A 74 -26.15 -28.73 6.89
CA TYR A 74 -26.94 -29.12 8.05
C TYR A 74 -28.42 -28.77 7.90
#